data_AF-A0A7V5X170-F1
#
_entry.id   AF-A0A7V5X170-F1
#
_cell.length_a   1.000
_cell.length_b   1.000
_cell.length_c   1.000
_cell.angle_alpha   90.00
_cell.angle_beta   90.00
_cell.angle_gamma   90.00
#
_symmetry.space_group_name_H-M   'P 1'
#
loop_
_entity.id
_entity.type
_entity.pdbx_description
1 polymer ?
#
loop_
_entity_poly.entity_id
_entity_poly.type
_entity_poly.pdbx_seq_one_letter_code
_entity_poly.pdbx_strand_id
1 'polypeptide(L)'
;MEGLHLIKTGMMPFIWACFIVLTSCASRDSWVKQDHIVPMRPQKDNVQNRNRTEETSAPFERPEGQDQGLLEITLQDAILLALENNRALKVEKYNTPIKRAAEEEALSAFDPVLSGGYARYREKTDNGSSRPEQSKISEIDARLGVSGYLPTGTDIALDLSTQETWSHLYSDELYKSRLGLSVTQALLQGAGLGVNLAELRQARLDTATTCFELRGFAENLVAQVEETYWNYALMNHQIEIYLESLKLAQQQKTETLEMIKIGYLAESELAAAEAEIALRREGLINARSELDKTRLRLLRLINPPGSNMWQREIVLLYQPFVPDVTLDDVDAHVDVALCMRPDLNQARLQVDRGELEVVKTKNGLLPKMDVFINLGKTGYADSFGRSFSDMDEKSYDVKAGIYLEYPLTNRQARSQYQASLLSHLQAEEALENLNQLVSVDVRVAYIEVNRAKEQIAATAATRAFQEEKARIEAGKFRVGKSTSLLVAQAQRDLLSSRISEIKATINYIIALIEMFRLEGSLLQRRGITAPGLTPERW
;
A
#
# COMPACT_ATOMS: atom_id res chain seq x y z
N MET A 1 5.10 89.22 16.48
CA MET A 1 3.74 88.92 16.98
C MET A 1 3.36 87.54 16.46
N GLU A 2 3.29 86.62 17.40
CA GLU A 2 2.55 85.34 17.48
C GLU A 2 2.01 84.61 16.23
N GLY A 3 2.39 83.32 16.15
CA GLY A 3 1.54 82.18 15.75
C GLY A 3 1.33 81.94 14.24
N LEU A 4 1.21 80.73 13.69
CA LEU A 4 1.25 79.36 14.21
C LEU A 4 1.25 78.42 12.96
N HIS A 5 1.88 77.24 13.09
CA HIS A 5 1.75 76.01 12.27
C HIS A 5 2.34 75.91 10.84
N LEU A 6 3.49 75.22 10.78
CA LEU A 6 3.98 74.44 9.64
C LEU A 6 3.36 73.02 9.64
N ILE A 7 2.77 72.65 8.50
CA ILE A 7 3.09 71.49 7.65
C ILE A 7 3.62 70.22 8.36
N LYS A 8 2.83 69.12 8.29
CA LYS A 8 3.34 67.81 7.82
C LYS A 8 2.22 66.85 7.42
N THR A 9 2.10 66.70 6.12
CA THR A 9 1.40 65.66 5.38
C THR A 9 2.18 64.35 5.37
N GLY A 10 1.48 63.23 5.56
CA GLY A 10 1.70 61.97 4.85
C GLY A 10 2.76 61.00 5.37
N MET A 11 2.36 59.99 6.15
CA MET A 11 2.82 58.60 5.99
C MET A 11 2.01 57.62 6.88
N MET A 12 0.85 57.18 6.38
CA MET A 12 0.15 55.95 6.79
C MET A 12 -0.69 55.57 5.55
N PRO A 13 -0.36 54.47 4.83
CA PRO A 13 -0.59 53.11 5.33
C PRO A 13 0.45 52.08 4.79
N PHE A 14 1.28 51.47 5.65
CA PHE A 14 2.14 50.35 5.22
C PHE A 14 2.28 49.21 6.25
N ILE A 15 1.67 49.34 7.43
CA ILE A 15 1.87 48.39 8.54
C ILE A 15 0.76 47.31 8.59
N TRP A 16 -0.31 47.43 7.79
CA TRP A 16 -1.38 46.43 7.72
C TRP A 16 -1.21 45.37 6.61
N ALA A 17 -0.17 45.46 5.79
CA ALA A 17 0.03 44.55 4.64
C ALA A 17 0.86 43.30 4.96
N CYS A 18 1.71 43.29 6.01
CA CYS A 18 2.57 42.14 6.32
C CYS A 18 1.88 41.02 7.10
N PHE A 19 0.71 41.25 7.71
CA PHE A 19 -0.01 40.22 8.48
C PHE A 19 -0.91 39.32 7.62
N ILE A 20 -1.10 39.65 6.33
CA ILE A 20 -2.00 38.93 5.41
C ILE A 20 -1.23 38.02 4.43
N VAL A 21 0.11 38.09 4.39
CA VAL A 21 0.91 37.32 3.42
C VAL A 21 1.33 35.93 3.95
N LEU A 22 1.14 35.63 5.24
CA LEU A 22 1.48 34.32 5.84
C LEU A 22 0.33 33.29 5.84
N THR A 23 -0.87 33.64 5.34
CA THR A 23 -2.04 32.73 5.34
C THR A 23 -2.66 32.50 3.96
N SER A 24 -2.01 32.92 2.87
CA SER A 24 -2.57 32.78 1.52
C SER A 24 -1.60 32.11 0.54
N CYS A 25 -1.30 30.84 0.81
CA CYS A 25 -0.95 29.83 -0.19
C CYS A 25 -1.52 28.47 0.24
N ALA A 26 -2.80 28.46 0.59
CA ALA A 26 -3.62 27.25 0.55
C ALA A 26 -4.52 27.36 -0.68
N SER A 27 -3.91 27.37 -1.88
CA SER A 27 -4.66 27.08 -3.10
C SER A 27 -5.10 25.63 -3.01
N ARG A 28 -6.39 25.47 -2.77
CA ARG A 28 -7.13 24.22 -2.78
C ARG A 28 -7.13 23.72 -4.23
N ASP A 29 -6.03 23.13 -4.68
CA ASP A 29 -5.95 22.51 -6.00
C ASP A 29 -6.60 21.13 -5.95
N SER A 30 -7.69 21.06 -6.69
CA SER A 30 -8.67 20.01 -6.78
C SER A 30 -8.24 18.89 -7.72
N TRP A 31 -7.41 17.93 -7.31
CA TRP A 31 -7.32 16.63 -7.99
C TRP A 31 -6.90 15.52 -7.02
N VAL A 32 -7.87 14.85 -6.40
CA VAL A 32 -7.67 13.50 -5.84
C VAL A 32 -8.61 12.58 -6.60
N LYS A 33 -8.07 11.85 -7.57
CA LYS A 33 -8.72 10.64 -8.09
C LYS A 33 -8.78 9.66 -6.92
N GLN A 34 -9.99 9.18 -6.65
CA GLN A 34 -10.34 8.28 -5.55
C GLN A 34 -9.32 7.13 -5.36
N ASP A 35 -8.74 7.04 -4.15
CA ASP A 35 -7.88 5.94 -3.66
C ASP A 35 -8.69 4.65 -3.39
N HIS A 36 -9.67 4.34 -4.23
CA HIS A 36 -10.61 3.25 -4.01
C HIS A 36 -10.37 2.14 -5.02
N ILE A 37 -10.33 0.90 -4.51
CA ILE A 37 -10.47 -0.28 -5.35
C ILE A 37 -11.95 -0.40 -5.71
N VAL A 38 -12.31 -0.17 -6.98
CA VAL A 38 -13.70 -0.12 -7.45
C VAL A 38 -13.81 -0.86 -8.78
N PRO A 39 -14.94 -1.56 -9.06
CA PRO A 39 -15.23 -2.02 -10.40
C PRO A 39 -15.34 -0.85 -11.40
N MET A 40 -14.80 -1.03 -12.60
CA MET A 40 -14.86 -0.08 -13.72
C MET A 40 -16.33 0.13 -14.13
N ARG A 41 -16.74 1.40 -14.28
CA ARG A 41 -18.01 1.71 -14.93
C ARG A 41 -17.89 1.37 -16.42
N PRO A 42 -18.88 0.69 -17.03
CA PRO A 42 -18.84 0.41 -18.46
C PRO A 42 -18.78 1.72 -19.27
N GLN A 43 -17.86 1.75 -20.23
CA GLN A 43 -17.74 2.83 -21.20
C GLN A 43 -19.00 2.80 -22.08
N LYS A 44 -19.75 3.91 -22.11
CA LYS A 44 -21.00 4.00 -22.87
C LYS A 44 -20.70 3.97 -24.38
N ASP A 45 -20.90 2.83 -25.00
CA ASP A 45 -21.10 2.76 -26.44
C ASP A 45 -22.48 3.30 -26.79
N ASN A 46 -22.50 4.26 -27.72
CA ASN A 46 -23.71 4.88 -28.25
C ASN A 46 -24.51 3.85 -29.05
N VAL A 47 -25.59 3.33 -28.48
CA VAL A 47 -26.67 2.68 -29.23
C VAL A 47 -27.99 3.38 -28.92
N GLN A 48 -28.57 3.97 -29.96
CA GLN A 48 -29.85 4.64 -29.93
C GLN A 48 -31.00 3.67 -29.61
N ASN A 49 -31.73 4.04 -28.56
CA ASN A 49 -33.18 4.04 -28.43
C ASN A 49 -33.95 2.73 -28.63
N ARG A 50 -34.53 2.21 -27.53
CA ARG A 50 -35.92 1.71 -27.50
C ARG A 50 -36.49 1.76 -26.08
N ASN A 51 -37.62 2.46 -25.97
CA ASN A 51 -38.44 2.69 -24.79
C ASN A 51 -38.55 1.51 -23.83
N ARG A 52 -38.26 1.75 -22.55
CA ARG A 52 -38.85 1.00 -21.43
C ARG A 52 -39.14 1.97 -20.29
N THR A 53 -40.37 1.83 -19.80
CA THR A 53 -41.08 2.58 -18.76
C THR A 53 -40.21 2.92 -17.55
N GLU A 54 -40.28 4.16 -17.09
CA GLU A 54 -39.72 4.60 -15.80
C GLU A 54 -40.42 3.86 -14.66
N GLU A 55 -39.75 2.87 -14.08
CA GLU A 55 -40.05 2.39 -12.73
C GLU A 55 -39.13 3.13 -11.75
N THR A 56 -39.78 3.89 -10.87
CA THR A 56 -39.25 4.62 -9.75
C THR A 56 -38.30 3.75 -8.91
N SER A 57 -37.02 4.10 -8.87
CA SER A 57 -36.03 3.45 -8.01
C SER A 57 -36.32 3.76 -6.55
N ALA A 58 -36.92 2.81 -5.85
CA ALA A 58 -36.95 2.81 -4.39
C ALA A 58 -35.52 2.67 -3.83
N PRO A 59 -35.23 3.26 -2.65
CA PRO A 59 -33.95 3.05 -1.97
C PRO A 59 -33.75 1.56 -1.69
N PHE A 60 -32.54 1.07 -1.90
CA PHE A 60 -32.14 -0.29 -1.55
C PHE A 60 -32.18 -0.42 -0.01
N GLU A 61 -33.33 -0.82 0.54
CA GLU A 61 -33.42 -1.27 1.92
C GLU A 61 -32.63 -2.58 2.05
N ARG A 62 -31.66 -2.61 2.97
CA ARG A 62 -30.99 -3.86 3.34
C ARG A 62 -32.05 -4.80 3.93
N PRO A 63 -32.10 -6.07 3.53
CA PRO A 63 -32.82 -7.06 4.32
C PRO A 63 -32.03 -7.28 5.62
N GLU A 64 -32.46 -6.62 6.69
CA GLU A 64 -32.10 -7.01 8.05
C GLU A 64 -32.79 -8.34 8.38
N GLY A 65 -31.99 -9.40 8.56
CA GLY A 65 -32.43 -10.62 9.22
C GLY A 65 -32.84 -11.77 8.31
N GLN A 66 -31.86 -12.40 7.63
CA GLN A 66 -31.86 -13.81 7.21
C GLN A 66 -30.52 -14.10 6.53
N ASP A 67 -29.49 -14.53 7.27
CA ASP A 67 -28.20 -14.84 6.61
C ASP A 67 -27.45 -15.99 7.31
N GLN A 68 -28.19 -17.00 7.73
CA GLN A 68 -27.65 -18.28 8.22
C GLN A 68 -27.51 -19.33 7.10
N GLY A 69 -27.66 -18.91 5.83
CA GLY A 69 -27.93 -19.80 4.70
C GLY A 69 -26.80 -19.95 3.69
N LEU A 70 -27.06 -20.91 2.79
CA LEU A 70 -26.34 -21.24 1.56
C LEU A 70 -25.78 -20.00 0.87
N LEU A 71 -24.47 -20.00 0.60
CA LEU A 71 -23.79 -18.94 -0.12
C LEU A 71 -23.65 -19.32 -1.60
N GLU A 72 -24.58 -18.83 -2.41
CA GLU A 72 -24.52 -18.96 -3.87
C GLU A 72 -23.64 -17.86 -4.45
N ILE A 73 -22.50 -18.23 -5.05
CA ILE A 73 -21.51 -17.24 -5.54
C ILE A 73 -20.97 -17.56 -6.93
N THR A 74 -20.88 -16.53 -7.77
CA THR A 74 -20.05 -16.54 -8.97
C THR A 74 -18.60 -16.16 -8.64
N LEU A 75 -17.68 -16.35 -9.60
CA LEU A 75 -16.29 -15.89 -9.45
C LEU A 75 -16.22 -14.37 -9.20
N GLN A 76 -17.04 -13.60 -9.92
CA GLN A 76 -17.08 -12.14 -9.77
C GLN A 76 -17.59 -11.72 -8.39
N ASP A 77 -18.62 -12.40 -7.88
CA ASP A 77 -19.14 -12.14 -6.53
C ASP A 77 -18.08 -12.47 -5.46
N ALA A 78 -17.34 -13.56 -5.64
CA ALA A 78 -16.25 -13.93 -4.74
C ALA A 78 -15.16 -12.83 -4.71
N ILE A 79 -14.75 -12.33 -5.88
CA ILE A 79 -13.78 -11.24 -5.98
C ILE A 79 -14.29 -9.96 -5.29
N LEU A 80 -15.53 -9.56 -5.57
CA LEU A 80 -16.13 -8.36 -4.96
C LEU A 80 -16.22 -8.48 -3.44
N LEU A 81 -16.73 -9.62 -2.94
CA LEU A 81 -16.80 -9.89 -1.51
C LEU A 81 -15.41 -9.83 -0.85
N ALA A 82 -14.38 -10.39 -1.49
CA ALA A 82 -13.01 -10.30 -0.99
C ALA A 82 -12.50 -8.85 -0.95
N LEU A 83 -12.68 -8.07 -2.02
CA LEU A 83 -12.20 -6.68 -2.07
C LEU A 83 -12.92 -5.75 -1.09
N GLU A 84 -14.17 -6.06 -0.75
CA GLU A 84 -14.97 -5.31 0.22
C GLU A 84 -14.73 -5.75 1.66
N ASN A 85 -14.60 -7.05 1.91
CA ASN A 85 -14.69 -7.60 3.25
C ASN A 85 -13.41 -8.22 3.78
N ASN A 86 -12.44 -8.56 2.94
CA ASN A 86 -11.19 -9.18 3.38
C ASN A 86 -10.49 -8.31 4.44
N ARG A 87 -10.20 -8.92 5.60
CA ARG A 87 -9.62 -8.20 6.74
C ARG A 87 -8.18 -7.75 6.50
N ALA A 88 -7.39 -8.54 5.78
CA ALA A 88 -6.00 -8.20 5.47
C ALA A 88 -5.93 -7.04 4.47
N LEU A 89 -6.80 -7.02 3.44
CA LEU A 89 -6.91 -5.86 2.55
C LEU A 89 -7.36 -4.60 3.28
N LYS A 90 -8.28 -4.71 4.25
CA LYS A 90 -8.68 -3.57 5.09
C LYS A 90 -7.52 -3.01 5.91
N VAL A 91 -6.62 -3.86 6.41
CA VAL A 91 -5.39 -3.44 7.10
C VAL A 91 -4.47 -2.72 6.11
N GLU A 92 -4.24 -3.31 4.93
CA GLU A 92 -3.36 -2.74 3.91
C GLU A 92 -3.82 -1.34 3.45
N LYS A 93 -5.14 -1.13 3.32
CA LYS A 93 -5.75 0.16 2.97
C LYS A 93 -5.42 1.29 3.97
N TYR A 94 -4.99 1.00 5.20
CA TYR A 94 -4.58 2.03 6.16
C TYR A 94 -3.14 2.51 5.96
N ASN A 95 -2.28 1.77 5.26
CA ASN A 95 -0.88 2.17 5.07
C ASN A 95 -0.76 3.49 4.30
N THR A 96 -1.56 3.69 3.25
CA THR A 96 -1.57 4.92 2.46
C THR A 96 -1.97 6.17 3.26
N PRO A 97 -3.10 6.24 3.99
CA PRO A 97 -3.41 7.40 4.81
C PRO A 97 -2.42 7.61 5.96
N ILE A 98 -1.83 6.55 6.52
CA ILE A 98 -0.76 6.67 7.52
C ILE A 98 0.47 7.37 6.92
N LYS A 99 0.91 6.98 5.72
CA LYS A 99 2.04 7.64 5.04
C LYS A 99 1.72 9.04 4.57
N ARG A 100 0.48 9.31 4.15
CA ARG A 100 0.02 10.68 3.85
C ARG A 100 0.07 11.59 5.08
N ALA A 101 -0.25 11.08 6.28
CA ALA A 101 -0.07 11.84 7.51
C ALA A 101 1.41 12.14 7.80
N ALA A 102 2.33 11.23 7.46
CA ALA A 102 3.77 11.47 7.55
C ALA A 102 4.26 12.49 6.50
N GLU A 103 3.61 12.62 5.35
CA GLU A 103 3.84 13.72 4.39
C GLU A 103 3.45 15.07 5.00
N GLU A 104 2.30 15.15 5.68
CA GLU A 104 1.89 16.35 6.42
C GLU A 104 2.87 16.69 7.57
N GLU A 105 3.39 15.68 8.27
CA GLU A 105 4.45 15.86 9.28
C GLU A 105 5.73 16.41 8.65
N ALA A 106 6.15 15.94 7.47
CA ALA A 106 7.31 16.50 6.77
C ALA A 106 7.09 17.96 6.35
N LEU A 107 5.84 18.37 6.07
CA LEU A 107 5.50 19.75 5.76
C LEU A 107 5.57 20.65 7.01
N SER A 108 5.33 20.12 8.21
CA SER A 108 5.32 20.90 9.44
C SER A 108 6.68 21.49 9.81
N ALA A 109 7.76 21.03 9.17
CA ALA A 109 9.07 21.67 9.27
C ALA A 109 9.06 23.16 8.88
N PHE A 110 8.05 23.61 8.13
CA PHE A 110 7.87 25.00 7.70
C PHE A 110 6.76 25.74 8.47
N ASP A 111 6.14 25.10 9.46
CA ASP A 111 5.07 25.73 10.24
C ASP A 111 5.62 26.82 11.19
N PRO A 112 4.90 27.93 11.35
CA PRO A 112 5.30 28.95 12.31
C PRO A 112 5.12 28.45 13.74
N VAL A 113 6.15 28.66 14.57
CA VAL A 113 6.17 28.28 15.99
C VAL A 113 5.98 29.52 16.86
N LEU A 114 4.92 29.51 17.68
CA LEU A 114 4.75 30.46 18.78
C LEU A 114 5.47 29.92 20.02
N SER A 115 6.38 30.71 20.56
CA SER A 115 7.15 30.40 21.76
C SER A 115 6.87 31.43 22.85
N GLY A 116 6.88 30.97 24.10
CA GLY A 116 6.74 31.80 25.28
C GLY A 116 7.61 31.26 26.41
N GLY A 117 8.23 32.16 27.16
CA GLY A 117 9.11 31.78 28.26
C GLY A 117 9.07 32.79 29.38
N TYR A 118 9.11 32.28 30.60
CA TYR A 118 9.32 33.06 31.82
C TYR A 118 10.47 32.43 32.60
N ALA A 119 11.44 33.23 33.00
CA ALA A 119 12.55 32.80 33.82
C ALA A 119 12.79 33.81 34.93
N ARG A 120 13.26 33.31 36.07
CA ARG A 120 13.73 34.13 37.17
C ARG A 120 15.12 33.66 37.55
N TYR A 121 16.07 34.57 37.46
CA TYR A 121 17.45 34.32 37.80
C TYR A 121 17.82 35.12 39.06
N ARG A 122 18.68 34.52 39.88
CA ARG A 122 19.23 35.16 41.06
C ARG A 122 20.66 34.72 41.25
N GLU A 123 21.56 35.68 41.23
CA GLU A 123 22.98 35.47 41.51
C GLU A 123 23.34 36.12 42.84
N LYS A 124 24.18 35.46 43.61
CA LYS A 124 24.85 36.04 44.76
C LYS A 124 26.35 35.82 44.58
N THR A 125 27.08 36.92 44.43
CA THR A 125 28.53 36.90 44.23
C THR A 125 29.21 37.60 45.38
N ASP A 126 30.13 36.88 46.03
CA ASP A 126 30.95 37.41 47.11
C ASP A 126 32.31 37.85 46.52
N ASN A 127 32.53 39.16 46.38
CA ASN A 127 33.77 39.68 45.81
C ASN A 127 34.85 39.78 46.89
N GLY A 128 35.93 39.00 46.76
CA GLY A 128 37.04 38.96 47.70
C GLY A 128 38.22 39.84 47.27
N SER A 129 38.41 40.99 47.92
CA SER A 129 39.74 41.44 48.41
C SER A 129 39.59 42.56 49.43
N SER A 130 40.12 42.34 50.64
CA SER A 130 40.22 43.25 51.80
C SER A 130 38.92 43.79 52.45
N ARG A 131 37.78 43.82 51.75
CA ARG A 131 36.43 44.09 52.30
C ARG A 131 35.39 43.30 51.47
N PRO A 132 34.74 42.26 52.00
CA PRO A 132 33.75 41.52 51.23
C PRO A 132 32.48 42.36 51.04
N GLU A 133 32.29 42.90 49.84
CA GLU A 133 30.99 43.40 49.40
C GLU A 133 30.24 42.24 48.75
N GLN A 134 29.13 41.84 49.36
CA GLN A 134 28.20 40.90 48.75
C GLN A 134 27.46 41.65 47.65
N SER A 135 27.32 41.07 46.47
CA SER A 135 26.43 41.54 45.41
C SER A 135 25.32 40.51 45.17
N LYS A 136 24.07 40.95 45.00
CA LYS A 136 22.93 40.12 44.65
C LYS A 136 22.27 40.83 43.49
N ILE A 137 22.17 40.11 42.40
CA ILE A 137 21.45 40.53 41.21
C ILE A 137 20.30 39.56 41.06
N SER A 138 19.12 40.10 40.80
CA SER A 138 17.96 39.30 40.48
C SER A 138 17.36 39.83 39.20
N GLU A 139 16.93 38.89 38.37
CA GLU A 139 16.48 39.15 37.02
C GLU A 139 15.21 38.35 36.78
N ILE A 140 14.22 38.99 36.18
CA ILE A 140 13.02 38.35 35.67
C ILE A 140 12.97 38.59 34.16
N ASP A 141 12.89 37.49 33.41
CA ASP A 141 12.76 37.51 31.96
C ASP A 141 11.40 36.97 31.57
N ALA A 142 10.68 37.72 30.75
CA ALA A 142 9.54 37.22 30.01
C ALA A 142 9.74 37.46 28.51
N ARG A 143 9.46 36.44 27.70
CA ARG A 143 9.65 36.46 26.26
C ARG A 143 8.51 35.77 25.54
N LEU A 144 8.09 36.34 24.43
CA LEU A 144 7.11 35.81 23.50
C LEU A 144 7.71 35.95 22.10
N GLY A 145 7.57 34.96 21.23
CA GLY A 145 8.10 35.07 19.88
C GLY A 145 7.41 34.15 18.89
N VAL A 146 7.37 34.56 17.63
CA VAL A 146 6.87 33.75 16.51
C VAL A 146 8.02 33.57 15.53
N SER A 147 8.33 32.33 15.15
CA SER A 147 9.40 32.02 14.20
C SER A 147 8.92 31.05 13.12
N GLY A 148 9.49 31.11 11.92
CA GLY A 148 9.22 30.15 10.85
C GLY A 148 10.42 29.95 9.94
N TYR A 149 10.52 28.75 9.38
CA TYR A 149 11.54 28.37 8.40
C TYR A 149 10.90 28.30 7.00
N LEU A 150 11.52 28.92 6.01
CA LEU A 150 11.05 28.88 4.63
C LEU A 150 11.83 27.84 3.80
N PRO A 151 11.20 27.21 2.79
CA PRO A 151 11.88 26.26 1.89
C PRO A 151 13.10 26.82 1.15
N THR A 152 13.25 28.14 1.07
CA THR A 152 14.42 28.81 0.50
C THR A 152 15.68 28.71 1.37
N GLY A 153 15.57 28.25 2.61
CA GLY A 153 16.65 28.27 3.59
C GLY A 153 16.67 29.56 4.41
N THR A 154 15.50 30.15 4.65
CA THR A 154 15.37 31.42 5.36
C THR A 154 14.69 31.20 6.71
N ASP A 155 15.33 31.59 7.79
CA ASP A 155 14.74 31.68 9.12
C ASP A 155 14.23 33.12 9.34
N ILE A 156 12.97 33.26 9.76
CA ILE A 156 12.39 34.54 10.15
C ILE A 156 11.83 34.41 11.56
N ALA A 157 12.18 35.32 12.47
CA ALA A 157 11.59 35.37 13.80
C ALA A 157 11.25 36.79 14.24
N LEU A 158 10.11 36.94 14.90
CA LEU A 158 9.66 38.15 15.59
C LEU A 158 9.63 37.85 17.09
N ASP A 159 10.44 38.55 17.88
CA ASP A 159 10.54 38.37 19.32
C ASP A 159 10.10 39.62 20.08
N LEU A 160 9.38 39.42 21.18
CA LEU A 160 9.07 40.42 22.19
C LEU A 160 9.62 39.92 23.52
N SER A 161 10.48 40.70 24.16
CA SER A 161 11.04 40.37 25.47
C SER A 161 10.96 41.54 26.43
N THR A 162 10.80 41.23 27.71
CA THR A 162 10.93 42.18 28.81
C THR A 162 11.83 41.55 29.86
N GLN A 163 12.78 42.34 30.34
CA GLN A 163 13.73 41.97 31.36
C GLN A 163 13.65 43.00 32.48
N GLU A 164 13.35 42.55 33.69
CA GLU A 164 13.41 43.34 34.91
C GLU A 164 14.67 42.96 35.66
N THR A 165 15.51 43.94 36.01
CA THR A 165 16.74 43.72 36.77
C THR A 165 16.74 44.60 38.01
N TRP A 166 16.98 43.99 39.17
CA TRP A 166 17.19 44.72 40.42
C TRP A 166 18.43 44.23 41.16
N SER A 167 19.14 45.16 41.78
CA SER A 167 20.34 44.91 42.57
C SER A 167 20.19 45.53 43.94
N HIS A 168 20.86 45.00 44.96
CA HIS A 168 20.90 45.68 46.27
C HIS A 168 21.99 46.76 46.34
N LEU A 169 22.86 46.87 45.34
CA LEU A 169 23.92 47.88 45.25
C LEU A 169 23.44 49.19 44.61
N TYR A 170 22.33 49.15 43.86
CA TYR A 170 21.69 50.29 43.19
C TYR A 170 20.19 50.28 43.55
N SER A 171 19.61 51.41 43.93
CA SER A 171 18.21 51.48 44.43
C SER A 171 17.13 51.33 43.35
N ASP A 172 17.52 51.28 42.08
CA ASP A 172 16.59 51.48 40.97
C ASP A 172 16.32 50.15 40.26
N GLU A 173 15.04 49.81 40.15
CA GLU A 173 14.55 48.73 39.29
C GLU A 173 14.67 49.15 37.82
N LEU A 174 15.31 48.33 36.99
CA LEU A 174 15.48 48.61 35.57
C LEU A 174 14.65 47.63 34.74
N TYR A 175 13.74 48.18 33.94
CA TYR A 175 12.96 47.44 32.95
C TYR A 175 13.50 47.69 31.56
N LYS A 176 13.81 46.62 30.84
CA LYS A 176 14.25 46.62 29.45
C LYS A 176 13.26 45.82 28.61
N SER A 177 12.50 46.51 27.75
CA SER A 177 11.55 45.89 26.83
C SER A 177 12.10 45.96 25.41
N ARG A 178 12.01 44.88 24.64
CA ARG A 178 12.57 44.78 23.30
C ARG A 178 11.61 44.07 22.34
N LEU A 179 11.42 44.66 21.16
CA LEU A 179 10.80 44.03 20.00
C LEU A 179 11.91 43.82 18.95
N GLY A 180 12.17 42.57 18.59
CA GLY A 180 13.16 42.17 17.62
C GLY A 180 12.54 41.48 16.41
N LEU A 181 13.10 41.73 15.23
CA LEU A 181 12.87 40.97 14.01
C LEU A 181 14.22 40.44 13.53
N SER A 182 14.36 39.13 13.39
CA SER A 182 15.53 38.49 12.81
C SER A 182 15.17 37.80 11.49
N VAL A 183 16.04 37.97 10.50
CA VAL A 183 15.98 37.27 9.22
C VAL A 183 17.36 36.70 8.95
N THR A 184 17.46 35.38 8.80
CA THR A 184 18.70 34.68 8.45
C THR A 184 18.50 33.87 7.18
N GLN A 185 19.32 34.12 6.17
CA GLN A 185 19.26 33.43 4.88
C GLN A 185 20.52 32.60 4.69
N ALA A 186 20.35 31.29 4.55
CA ALA A 186 21.40 30.40 4.10
C ALA A 186 21.78 30.69 2.64
N LEU A 187 23.08 30.81 2.36
CA LEU A 187 23.62 31.08 1.02
C LEU A 187 24.30 29.86 0.38
N LEU A 188 24.78 28.90 1.19
CA LEU A 188 25.48 27.69 0.73
C LEU A 188 24.80 26.43 1.29
N GLN A 189 25.34 25.84 2.36
CA GLN A 189 24.68 24.72 3.05
C GLN A 189 23.31 25.17 3.57
N GLY A 190 22.26 24.39 3.31
CA GLY A 190 20.87 24.72 3.67
C GLY A 190 20.17 25.67 2.69
N ALA A 191 20.85 26.18 1.66
CA ALA A 191 20.23 27.09 0.69
C ALA A 191 19.43 26.35 -0.39
N GLY A 192 18.28 26.91 -0.74
CA GLY A 192 17.50 26.53 -1.91
C GLY A 192 16.48 25.41 -1.69
N LEU A 193 15.53 25.32 -2.63
CA LEU A 193 14.37 24.44 -2.52
C LEU A 193 14.73 22.95 -2.59
N GLY A 194 15.81 22.59 -3.30
CA GLY A 194 16.15 21.19 -3.56
C GLY A 194 16.45 20.38 -2.29
N VAL A 195 17.13 21.00 -1.32
CA VAL A 195 17.54 20.34 -0.08
C VAL A 195 16.46 20.47 0.98
N ASN A 196 15.88 21.66 1.13
CA ASN A 196 14.85 21.90 2.14
C ASN A 196 13.55 21.15 1.84
N LEU A 197 13.14 21.03 0.57
CA LEU A 197 11.97 20.22 0.20
C LEU A 197 12.29 18.74 0.00
N ALA A 198 13.54 18.29 0.18
CA ALA A 198 13.91 16.91 -0.09
C ALA A 198 13.13 15.93 0.79
N GLU A 199 12.97 16.22 2.09
CA GLU A 199 12.23 15.35 3.01
C GLU A 199 10.75 15.27 2.67
N LEU A 200 10.13 16.40 2.32
CA LEU A 200 8.75 16.42 1.83
C LEU A 200 8.59 15.61 0.53
N ARG A 201 9.55 15.73 -0.41
CA ARG A 201 9.54 14.95 -1.66
C ARG A 201 9.77 13.47 -1.40
N GLN A 202 10.66 13.10 -0.47
CA GLN A 202 10.86 11.72 -0.03
C GLN A 202 9.56 11.15 0.59
N ALA A 203 8.87 11.91 1.44
CA ALA A 203 7.60 11.49 2.04
C ALA A 203 6.47 11.31 1.00
N ARG A 204 6.47 12.13 -0.06
CA ARG A 204 5.57 11.96 -1.22
C ARG A 204 5.84 10.68 -1.99
N LEU A 205 7.10 10.39 -2.28
CA LEU A 205 7.52 9.14 -2.92
C LEU A 205 7.14 7.94 -2.05
N ASP A 206 7.37 8.01 -0.73
CA ASP A 206 6.94 6.96 0.22
C ASP A 206 5.43 6.74 0.19
N THR A 207 4.63 7.81 0.07
CA THR A 207 3.17 7.70 -0.09
C THR A 207 2.80 7.04 -1.42
N ALA A 208 3.46 7.41 -2.53
CA ALA A 208 3.25 6.78 -3.83
C ALA A 208 3.65 5.29 -3.83
N THR A 209 4.72 4.91 -3.11
CA THR A 209 5.13 3.51 -2.90
C THR A 209 4.00 2.70 -2.28
N THR A 210 3.33 3.22 -1.25
CA THR A 210 2.20 2.50 -0.63
C THR A 210 1.01 2.28 -1.57
N CYS A 211 0.81 3.14 -2.57
CA CYS A 211 -0.23 2.93 -3.57
C CYS A 211 0.07 1.70 -4.43
N PHE A 212 1.34 1.50 -4.81
CA PHE A 212 1.77 0.30 -5.54
C PHE A 212 1.81 -0.94 -4.63
N GLU A 213 2.16 -0.82 -3.36
CA GLU A 213 2.05 -1.90 -2.38
C GLU A 213 0.61 -2.40 -2.25
N LEU A 214 -0.35 -1.47 -2.07
CA LEU A 214 -1.78 -1.79 -1.99
C LEU A 214 -2.28 -2.43 -3.29
N ARG A 215 -1.83 -1.96 -4.45
CA ARG A 215 -2.15 -2.58 -5.75
C ARG A 215 -1.64 -4.02 -5.83
N GLY A 216 -0.37 -4.25 -5.51
CA GLY A 216 0.23 -5.59 -5.52
C GLY A 216 -0.45 -6.53 -4.52
N PHE A 217 -0.82 -6.02 -3.35
CA PHE A 217 -1.60 -6.77 -2.36
C PHE A 217 -2.98 -7.16 -2.92
N ALA A 218 -3.70 -6.21 -3.54
CA ALA A 218 -5.00 -6.47 -4.14
C ALA A 218 -4.92 -7.48 -5.28
N GLU A 219 -3.90 -7.39 -6.13
CA GLU A 219 -3.65 -8.32 -7.22
C GLU A 219 -3.38 -9.74 -6.72
N ASN A 220 -2.54 -9.88 -5.70
CA ASN A 220 -2.29 -11.16 -5.04
C ASN A 220 -3.56 -11.72 -4.36
N LEU A 221 -4.37 -10.87 -3.72
CA LEU A 221 -5.63 -11.29 -3.11
C LEU A 221 -6.62 -11.80 -4.17
N VAL A 222 -6.78 -11.09 -5.28
CA VAL A 222 -7.67 -11.50 -6.38
C VAL A 222 -7.19 -12.83 -6.94
N ALA A 223 -5.90 -12.98 -7.24
CA ALA A 223 -5.34 -14.25 -7.71
C ALA A 223 -5.61 -15.41 -6.74
N GLN A 224 -5.38 -15.22 -5.44
CA GLN A 224 -5.66 -16.25 -4.42
C GLN A 224 -7.14 -16.61 -4.32
N VAL A 225 -8.04 -15.63 -4.46
CA VAL A 225 -9.49 -15.87 -4.47
C VAL A 225 -9.88 -16.69 -5.69
N GLU A 226 -9.40 -16.31 -6.89
CA GLU A 226 -9.70 -17.05 -8.12
C GLU A 226 -9.14 -18.47 -8.07
N GLU A 227 -7.89 -18.65 -7.64
CA GLU A 227 -7.28 -19.97 -7.48
C GLU A 227 -8.08 -20.84 -6.49
N THR A 228 -8.44 -20.28 -5.33
CA THR A 228 -9.20 -21.03 -4.31
C THR A 228 -10.61 -21.35 -4.80
N TYR A 229 -11.25 -20.46 -5.57
CA TYR A 229 -12.55 -20.71 -6.20
C TYR A 229 -12.49 -21.88 -7.16
N TRP A 230 -11.50 -21.91 -8.06
CA TRP A 230 -11.35 -22.99 -9.04
C TRP A 230 -10.92 -24.32 -8.40
N ASN A 231 -10.08 -24.27 -7.36
CA ASN A 231 -9.78 -25.46 -6.55
C ASN A 231 -11.02 -26.00 -5.82
N TYR A 232 -11.92 -25.13 -5.33
CA TYR A 232 -13.18 -25.56 -4.75
C TYR A 232 -14.09 -26.24 -5.78
N ALA A 233 -14.18 -25.66 -6.99
CA ALA A 233 -14.90 -26.26 -8.11
C ALA A 233 -14.33 -27.64 -8.49
N LEU A 234 -13.00 -27.76 -8.54
CA LEU A 234 -12.31 -29.02 -8.81
C LEU A 234 -12.65 -30.10 -7.77
N MET A 235 -12.63 -29.76 -6.48
CA MET A 235 -12.93 -30.72 -5.40
C MET A 235 -14.38 -31.20 -5.46
N ASN A 236 -15.34 -30.32 -5.81
CA ASN A 236 -16.74 -30.69 -6.01
C ASN A 236 -16.89 -31.72 -7.15
N HIS A 237 -16.30 -31.46 -8.32
CA HIS A 237 -16.32 -32.42 -9.44
C HIS A 237 -15.58 -33.73 -9.10
N GLN A 238 -14.49 -33.66 -8.35
CA GLN A 238 -13.78 -34.87 -7.93
C GLN A 238 -14.65 -35.76 -7.02
N ILE A 239 -15.47 -35.17 -6.15
CA ILE A 239 -16.44 -35.91 -5.33
C ILE A 239 -17.50 -36.58 -6.21
N GLU A 240 -18.05 -35.88 -7.20
CA GLU A 240 -19.02 -36.45 -8.15
C GLU A 240 -18.44 -37.68 -8.87
N ILE A 241 -17.21 -37.59 -9.36
CA ILE A 241 -16.50 -38.70 -10.00
C ILE A 241 -16.30 -39.88 -9.05
N TYR A 242 -15.93 -39.63 -7.78
CA TYR A 242 -15.81 -40.71 -6.78
C TYR A 242 -17.16 -41.35 -6.46
N LEU A 243 -18.25 -40.58 -6.39
CA LEU A 243 -19.60 -41.10 -6.17
C LEU A 243 -20.05 -41.99 -7.33
N GLU A 244 -19.83 -41.56 -8.58
CA GLU A 244 -20.10 -42.39 -9.77
C GLU A 244 -19.28 -43.68 -9.77
N SER A 245 -17.98 -43.57 -9.47
CA SER A 245 -17.09 -44.73 -9.42
C SER A 245 -17.47 -45.72 -8.30
N LEU A 246 -17.89 -45.21 -7.14
CA LEU A 246 -18.37 -46.03 -6.03
C LEU A 246 -19.68 -46.75 -6.40
N LYS A 247 -20.61 -46.06 -7.06
CA LYS A 247 -21.86 -46.64 -7.57
C LYS A 247 -21.56 -47.77 -8.56
N LEU A 248 -20.64 -47.56 -9.49
CA LEU A 248 -20.23 -48.57 -10.47
C LEU A 248 -19.58 -49.78 -9.79
N ALA A 249 -18.69 -49.58 -8.81
CA ALA A 249 -18.06 -50.67 -8.08
C ALA A 249 -19.07 -51.50 -7.24
N GLN A 250 -20.09 -50.85 -6.69
CA GLN A 250 -21.18 -51.54 -6.00
C GLN A 250 -22.00 -52.42 -6.97
N GLN A 251 -22.32 -51.90 -8.16
CA GLN A 251 -22.98 -52.68 -9.20
C GLN A 251 -22.12 -53.89 -9.61
N GLN A 252 -20.82 -53.68 -9.80
CA GLN A 252 -19.88 -54.75 -10.12
C GLN A 252 -19.84 -55.84 -9.02
N LYS A 253 -19.87 -55.46 -7.73
CA LYS A 253 -19.96 -56.42 -6.63
C LYS A 253 -21.24 -57.24 -6.72
N THR A 254 -22.38 -56.62 -7.01
CA THR A 254 -23.65 -57.33 -7.19
C THR A 254 -23.58 -58.32 -8.35
N GLU A 255 -23.03 -57.91 -9.51
CA GLU A 255 -22.82 -58.81 -10.65
C GLU A 255 -21.91 -60.00 -10.29
N THR A 256 -20.78 -59.72 -9.61
CA THR A 256 -19.84 -60.76 -9.16
C THR A 256 -20.51 -61.75 -8.19
N LEU A 257 -21.34 -61.28 -7.26
CA LEU A 257 -22.08 -62.14 -6.34
C LEU A 257 -23.03 -63.10 -7.06
N GLU A 258 -23.75 -62.63 -8.08
CA GLU A 258 -24.62 -63.50 -8.87
C GLU A 258 -23.82 -64.55 -9.65
N MET A 259 -22.67 -64.16 -10.21
CA MET A 259 -21.77 -65.09 -10.91
C MET A 259 -21.16 -66.15 -9.98
N ILE A 260 -20.87 -65.80 -8.72
CA ILE A 260 -20.42 -66.77 -7.71
C ILE A 260 -21.55 -67.76 -7.36
N LYS A 261 -22.79 -67.27 -7.19
CA LYS A 261 -23.94 -68.13 -6.86
C LYS A 261 -24.22 -69.20 -7.93
N ILE A 262 -24.00 -68.86 -9.20
CA ILE A 262 -24.15 -69.80 -10.32
C ILE A 262 -22.88 -70.64 -10.59
N GLY A 263 -21.85 -70.52 -9.74
CA GLY A 263 -20.61 -71.29 -9.80
C GLY A 263 -19.63 -70.86 -10.90
N TYR A 264 -19.82 -69.67 -11.48
CA TYR A 264 -19.00 -69.16 -12.58
C TYR A 264 -17.70 -68.48 -12.13
N LEU A 265 -17.69 -67.91 -10.92
CA LEU A 265 -16.54 -67.22 -10.31
C LEU A 265 -16.19 -67.82 -8.94
N ALA A 266 -14.91 -67.71 -8.56
CA ALA A 266 -14.44 -68.11 -7.23
C ALA A 266 -14.84 -67.09 -6.15
N GLU A 267 -15.02 -67.56 -4.92
CA GLU A 267 -15.38 -66.70 -3.78
C GLU A 267 -14.30 -65.64 -3.47
N SER A 268 -13.04 -65.89 -3.83
CA SER A 268 -11.94 -64.92 -3.74
C SER A 268 -12.18 -63.65 -4.57
N GLU A 269 -12.99 -63.70 -5.64
CA GLU A 269 -13.33 -62.54 -6.47
C GLU A 269 -14.18 -61.52 -5.69
N LEU A 270 -14.91 -61.97 -4.65
CA LEU A 270 -15.68 -61.08 -3.79
C LEU A 270 -14.76 -60.17 -2.94
N ALA A 271 -13.68 -60.73 -2.39
CA ALA A 271 -12.73 -59.96 -1.58
C ALA A 271 -12.05 -58.84 -2.40
N ALA A 272 -11.73 -59.11 -3.68
CA ALA A 272 -11.19 -58.12 -4.59
C ALA A 272 -12.19 -56.98 -4.86
N ALA A 273 -13.47 -57.31 -5.09
CA ALA A 273 -14.52 -56.31 -5.29
C ALA A 273 -14.76 -55.46 -4.03
N GLU A 274 -14.69 -56.05 -2.83
CA GLU A 274 -14.81 -55.33 -1.56
C GLU A 274 -13.62 -54.40 -1.30
N ALA A 275 -12.40 -54.83 -1.60
CA ALA A 275 -11.20 -53.99 -1.52
C ALA A 275 -11.31 -52.76 -2.44
N GLU A 276 -11.82 -52.94 -3.65
CA GLU A 276 -12.03 -51.86 -4.64
C GLU A 276 -13.10 -50.85 -4.20
N ILE A 277 -14.15 -51.30 -3.50
CA ILE A 277 -15.14 -50.42 -2.86
C ILE A 277 -14.50 -49.64 -1.70
N ALA A 278 -13.70 -50.31 -0.87
CA ALA A 278 -13.00 -49.68 0.25
C ALA A 278 -12.06 -48.56 -0.24
N LEU A 279 -11.28 -48.81 -1.30
CA LEU A 279 -10.39 -47.83 -1.90
C LEU A 279 -11.14 -46.59 -2.44
N ARG A 280 -12.30 -46.79 -3.08
CA ARG A 280 -13.14 -45.67 -3.57
C ARG A 280 -13.74 -44.87 -2.42
N ARG A 281 -14.13 -45.53 -1.33
CA ARG A 281 -14.62 -44.86 -0.11
C ARG A 281 -13.51 -44.03 0.53
N GLU A 282 -12.30 -44.54 0.62
CA GLU A 282 -11.13 -43.79 1.09
C GLU A 282 -10.90 -42.53 0.24
N GLY A 283 -10.89 -42.68 -1.10
CA GLY A 283 -10.76 -41.54 -2.02
C GLY A 283 -11.84 -40.48 -1.83
N LEU A 284 -13.10 -40.90 -1.63
CA LEU A 284 -14.21 -39.99 -1.35
C LEU A 284 -14.07 -39.26 -0.01
N ILE A 285 -13.60 -39.95 1.04
CA ILE A 285 -13.35 -39.33 2.35
C ILE A 285 -12.27 -38.25 2.23
N ASN A 286 -11.17 -38.56 1.53
CA ASN A 286 -10.09 -37.61 1.30
C ASN A 286 -10.56 -36.39 0.48
N ALA A 287 -11.33 -36.61 -0.60
CA ALA A 287 -11.87 -35.52 -1.42
C ALA A 287 -12.82 -34.60 -0.62
N ARG A 288 -13.65 -35.16 0.26
CA ARG A 288 -14.52 -34.38 1.17
C ARG A 288 -13.70 -33.55 2.15
N SER A 289 -12.65 -34.12 2.73
CA SER A 289 -11.76 -33.38 3.63
C SER A 289 -11.09 -32.19 2.92
N GLU A 290 -10.61 -32.38 1.69
CA GLU A 290 -10.01 -31.29 0.91
C GLU A 290 -11.02 -30.24 0.48
N LEU A 291 -12.27 -30.63 0.16
CA LEU A 291 -13.36 -29.70 -0.08
C LEU A 291 -13.60 -28.81 1.15
N ASP A 292 -13.70 -29.40 2.35
CA ASP A 292 -13.93 -28.66 3.60
C ASP A 292 -12.79 -27.70 3.92
N LYS A 293 -11.53 -28.14 3.75
CA LYS A 293 -10.35 -27.26 3.91
C LYS A 293 -10.40 -26.09 2.93
N THR A 294 -10.72 -26.35 1.67
CA THR A 294 -10.79 -25.32 0.61
C THR A 294 -11.96 -24.37 0.85
N ARG A 295 -13.11 -24.87 1.33
CA ARG A 295 -14.26 -24.07 1.77
C ARG A 295 -13.84 -23.06 2.84
N LEU A 296 -13.15 -23.52 3.88
CA LEU A 296 -12.68 -22.65 4.98
C LEU A 296 -11.68 -21.60 4.48
N ARG A 297 -10.78 -21.96 3.55
CA ARG A 297 -9.86 -21.01 2.91
C ARG A 297 -10.63 -19.95 2.10
N LEU A 298 -11.59 -20.37 1.29
CA LEU A 298 -12.40 -19.45 0.49
C LEU A 298 -13.18 -18.49 1.40
N LEU A 299 -13.89 -19.01 2.40
CA LEU A 299 -14.63 -18.20 3.38
C LEU A 299 -13.73 -17.18 4.08
N ARG A 300 -12.51 -17.55 4.46
CA ARG A 300 -11.55 -16.61 5.04
C ARG A 300 -11.16 -15.50 4.06
N LEU A 301 -10.96 -15.82 2.78
CA LEU A 301 -10.56 -14.85 1.76
C LEU A 301 -11.70 -13.87 1.42
N ILE A 302 -12.91 -14.38 1.18
CA ILE A 302 -14.08 -13.55 0.81
C ILE A 302 -14.73 -12.87 2.02
N ASN A 303 -14.55 -13.43 3.22
CA ASN A 303 -15.04 -12.93 4.49
C ASN A 303 -16.49 -12.38 4.43
N PRO A 304 -17.50 -13.18 4.04
CA PRO A 304 -18.88 -12.70 3.86
C PRO A 304 -19.48 -12.10 5.15
N PRO A 305 -20.39 -11.11 5.04
CA PRO A 305 -21.06 -10.53 6.20
C PRO A 305 -21.95 -11.57 6.90
N GLY A 306 -22.14 -11.45 8.23
CA GLY A 306 -23.06 -12.31 9.01
C GLY A 306 -22.41 -12.96 10.24
N SER A 307 -23.24 -13.52 11.13
CA SER A 307 -22.78 -14.36 12.23
C SER A 307 -22.53 -15.79 11.74
N ASN A 308 -21.56 -16.50 12.31
CA ASN A 308 -21.29 -17.92 12.00
C ASN A 308 -20.88 -18.23 10.55
N MET A 309 -20.00 -17.41 9.96
CA MET A 309 -19.42 -17.65 8.63
C MET A 309 -18.87 -19.06 8.45
N TRP A 310 -18.23 -19.63 9.47
CA TRP A 310 -17.53 -20.92 9.36
C TRP A 310 -18.47 -22.10 9.06
N GLN A 311 -19.75 -21.97 9.38
CA GLN A 311 -20.78 -22.98 9.10
C GLN A 311 -21.45 -22.78 7.74
N ARG A 312 -21.14 -21.73 6.97
CA ARG A 312 -21.79 -21.49 5.68
C ARG A 312 -21.39 -22.54 4.64
N GLU A 313 -22.40 -23.10 3.98
CA GLU A 313 -22.24 -23.91 2.78
C GLU A 313 -22.06 -23.00 1.55
N ILE A 314 -21.28 -23.44 0.57
CA ILE A 314 -21.01 -22.69 -0.65
C ILE A 314 -21.55 -23.48 -1.84
N VAL A 315 -22.33 -22.82 -2.69
CA VAL A 315 -22.76 -23.36 -3.97
C VAL A 315 -22.21 -22.47 -5.07
N LEU A 316 -21.46 -23.07 -5.99
CA LEU A 316 -20.93 -22.36 -7.14
C LEU A 316 -21.98 -22.33 -8.23
N LEU A 317 -22.29 -21.14 -8.74
CA LEU A 317 -23.26 -20.96 -9.83
C LEU A 317 -22.64 -21.20 -11.22
N TYR A 318 -21.32 -21.39 -11.31
CA TYR A 318 -20.60 -21.49 -12.56
C TYR A 318 -19.78 -22.77 -12.66
N GLN A 319 -19.92 -23.50 -13.77
CA GLN A 319 -19.12 -24.69 -14.07
C GLN A 319 -17.84 -24.34 -14.82
N PRO A 320 -16.72 -25.06 -14.61
CA PRO A 320 -15.48 -24.81 -15.32
C PRO A 320 -15.66 -25.03 -16.83
N PHE A 321 -15.31 -24.03 -17.62
CA PHE A 321 -15.16 -24.14 -19.07
C PHE A 321 -13.74 -23.74 -19.43
N VAL A 322 -13.22 -24.27 -20.53
CA VAL A 322 -11.91 -23.85 -21.06
C VAL A 322 -12.10 -22.45 -21.67
N PRO A 323 -11.45 -21.41 -21.12
CA PRO A 323 -11.56 -20.08 -21.71
C PRO A 323 -10.82 -20.05 -23.06
N ASP A 324 -11.49 -19.55 -24.09
CA ASP A 324 -10.92 -19.36 -25.41
C ASP A 324 -10.05 -18.08 -25.42
N VAL A 325 -8.81 -18.25 -24.96
CA VAL A 325 -7.80 -17.19 -24.91
C VAL A 325 -6.70 -17.52 -25.91
N THR A 326 -6.51 -16.61 -26.85
CA THR A 326 -5.31 -16.54 -27.70
C THR A 326 -4.31 -15.64 -27.00
N LEU A 327 -3.15 -16.18 -26.65
CA LEU A 327 -2.05 -15.39 -26.11
C LEU A 327 -1.37 -14.61 -27.24
N ASP A 328 -0.97 -13.39 -26.93
CA ASP A 328 -0.10 -12.61 -27.80
C ASP A 328 1.35 -13.16 -27.73
N ASP A 329 2.27 -12.50 -28.43
CA ASP A 329 3.68 -12.84 -28.34
C ASP A 329 4.22 -12.64 -26.92
N VAL A 330 5.14 -13.51 -26.51
CA VAL A 330 5.73 -13.47 -25.16
C VAL A 330 6.38 -12.13 -24.84
N ASP A 331 7.00 -11.45 -25.82
CA ASP A 331 7.66 -10.18 -25.60
C ASP A 331 6.65 -9.06 -25.29
N ALA A 332 5.44 -9.11 -25.88
CA ALA A 332 4.37 -8.17 -25.54
C ALA A 332 3.91 -8.32 -24.09
N HIS A 333 3.87 -9.56 -23.58
CA HIS A 333 3.55 -9.83 -22.17
C HIS A 333 4.66 -9.33 -21.23
N VAL A 334 5.93 -9.44 -21.63
CA VAL A 334 7.07 -8.89 -20.87
C VAL A 334 7.00 -7.35 -20.82
N ASP A 335 6.70 -6.69 -21.93
CA ASP A 335 6.57 -5.22 -21.99
C ASP A 335 5.47 -4.71 -21.05
N VAL A 336 4.32 -5.40 -21.02
CA VAL A 336 3.24 -5.10 -20.08
C VAL A 336 3.72 -5.24 -18.64
N ALA A 337 4.46 -6.30 -18.31
CA ALA A 337 4.99 -6.52 -16.97
C ALA A 337 5.98 -5.43 -16.53
N LEU A 338 6.92 -5.04 -17.39
CA LEU A 338 7.86 -3.95 -17.11
C LEU A 338 7.16 -2.60 -16.90
N CYS A 339 5.94 -2.44 -17.41
CA CYS A 339 5.13 -1.25 -17.25
C CYS A 339 4.23 -1.31 -15.99
N MET A 340 3.59 -2.45 -15.74
CA MET A 340 2.45 -2.56 -14.83
C MET A 340 2.76 -3.25 -13.50
N ARG A 341 3.87 -4.00 -13.40
CA ARG A 341 4.16 -4.80 -12.20
C ARG A 341 4.40 -3.90 -10.98
N PRO A 342 3.66 -4.08 -9.87
CA PRO A 342 3.71 -3.12 -8.76
C PRO A 342 5.04 -3.08 -8.00
N ASP A 343 5.74 -4.20 -7.85
CA ASP A 343 7.06 -4.29 -7.18
C ASP A 343 8.16 -3.51 -7.94
N LEU A 344 8.13 -3.56 -9.27
CA LEU A 344 9.05 -2.84 -10.14
C LEU A 344 8.82 -1.33 -10.04
N ASN A 345 7.56 -0.89 -10.01
CA ASN A 345 7.23 0.53 -9.80
C ASN A 345 7.63 1.02 -8.39
N GLN A 346 7.54 0.17 -7.35
CA GLN A 346 8.08 0.51 -6.03
C GLN A 346 9.61 0.67 -6.06
N ALA A 347 10.32 -0.23 -6.76
CA ALA A 347 11.77 -0.14 -6.88
C ALA A 347 12.22 1.14 -7.61
N ARG A 348 11.48 1.57 -8.65
CA ARG A 348 11.72 2.86 -9.33
C ARG A 348 11.61 4.04 -8.37
N LEU A 349 10.51 4.13 -7.61
CA LEU A 349 10.32 5.20 -6.61
C LEU A 349 11.41 5.18 -5.52
N GLN A 350 11.92 4.00 -5.19
CA GLN A 350 13.02 3.86 -4.22
C GLN A 350 14.36 4.38 -4.78
N VAL A 351 14.61 4.25 -6.08
CA VAL A 351 15.76 4.87 -6.77
C VAL A 351 15.65 6.39 -6.72
N ASP A 352 14.48 6.94 -7.07
CA ASP A 352 14.21 8.40 -7.04
C ASP A 352 14.36 8.97 -5.62
N ARG A 353 13.88 8.23 -4.62
CA ARG A 353 14.04 8.59 -3.20
C ARG A 353 15.52 8.61 -2.81
N GLY A 354 16.31 7.66 -3.31
CA GLY A 354 17.75 7.60 -3.13
C GLY A 354 18.48 8.79 -3.75
N GLU A 355 18.04 9.26 -4.92
CA GLU A 355 18.60 10.46 -5.57
C GLU A 355 18.43 11.70 -4.68
N LEU A 356 17.25 11.88 -4.07
CA LEU A 356 17.00 12.97 -3.13
C LEU A 356 17.91 12.91 -1.90
N GLU A 357 18.26 11.70 -1.43
CA GLU A 357 19.20 11.53 -0.32
C GLU A 357 20.63 11.93 -0.72
N VAL A 358 21.04 11.63 -1.96
CA VAL A 358 22.30 12.12 -2.53
C VAL A 358 22.31 13.65 -2.60
N VAL A 359 21.20 14.29 -2.97
CA VAL A 359 21.07 15.76 -2.98
C VAL A 359 21.27 16.35 -1.59
N LYS A 360 20.62 15.79 -0.55
CA LYS A 360 20.74 16.23 0.85
C LYS A 360 22.17 16.11 1.36
N THR A 361 22.77 14.93 1.22
CA THR A 361 24.12 14.67 1.73
C THR A 361 25.21 15.43 0.97
N LYS A 362 25.02 15.65 -0.35
CA LYS A 362 25.90 16.51 -1.15
C LYS A 362 25.87 17.96 -0.67
N ASN A 363 24.70 18.49 -0.29
CA ASN A 363 24.61 19.82 0.29
C ASN A 363 25.35 19.93 1.63
N GLY A 364 25.35 18.86 2.44
CA GLY A 364 26.12 18.78 3.69
C GLY A 364 27.65 18.88 3.53
N LEU A 365 28.17 18.76 2.30
CA LEU A 365 29.59 18.99 2.01
C LEU A 365 29.95 20.47 1.94
N LEU A 366 28.97 21.35 1.70
CA LEU A 366 29.20 22.77 1.55
C LEU A 366 29.50 23.43 2.91
N PRO A 367 30.26 24.53 2.92
CA PRO A 367 30.38 25.38 4.10
C PRO A 367 29.03 25.98 4.46
N LYS A 368 28.79 26.24 5.75
CA LYS A 368 27.64 27.02 6.19
C LYS A 368 27.97 28.50 6.04
N MET A 369 27.19 29.20 5.23
CA MET A 369 27.34 30.63 4.98
C MET A 369 25.98 31.29 5.04
N ASP A 370 25.75 32.14 6.03
CA ASP A 370 24.45 32.77 6.27
C ASP A 370 24.59 34.28 6.25
N VAL A 371 23.63 34.97 5.63
CA VAL A 371 23.44 36.41 5.82
C VAL A 371 22.34 36.60 6.84
N PHE A 372 22.58 37.40 7.86
CA PHE A 372 21.57 37.73 8.86
C PHE A 372 21.35 39.23 8.98
N ILE A 373 20.11 39.60 9.27
CA ILE A 373 19.67 40.96 9.58
C ILE A 373 18.81 40.88 10.84
N ASN A 374 19.23 41.58 11.89
CA ASN A 374 18.49 41.75 13.13
C ASN A 374 18.11 43.23 13.25
N LEU A 375 16.81 43.49 13.33
CA LEU A 375 16.23 44.78 13.60
C LEU A 375 15.64 44.76 14.99
N GLY A 376 15.88 45.81 15.77
CA GLY A 376 15.39 45.89 17.14
C GLY A 376 14.97 47.30 17.53
N LYS A 377 14.00 47.36 18.43
CA LYS A 377 13.70 48.53 19.24
C LYS A 377 13.77 48.14 20.70
N THR A 378 14.38 48.97 21.53
CA THR A 378 14.54 48.71 22.96
C THR A 378 14.21 49.97 23.76
N GLY A 379 13.31 49.81 24.72
CA GLY A 379 12.95 50.83 25.71
C GLY A 379 13.53 50.48 27.08
N TYR A 380 14.00 51.50 27.79
CA TYR A 380 14.56 51.38 29.13
C TYR A 380 13.80 52.31 30.07
N ALA A 381 13.24 51.79 31.16
CA ALA A 381 12.53 52.61 32.13
C ALA A 381 12.56 52.02 33.55
N ASP A 382 12.06 52.79 34.51
CA ASP A 382 11.86 52.44 35.92
C ASP A 382 10.59 51.60 36.17
N SER A 383 9.81 51.32 35.12
CA SER A 383 8.58 50.53 35.20
C SER A 383 8.25 49.84 33.88
N PHE A 384 7.60 48.68 33.95
CA PHE A 384 7.20 47.90 32.78
C PHE A 384 6.34 48.70 31.77
N GLY A 385 5.33 49.43 32.26
CA GLY A 385 4.43 50.20 31.39
C GLY A 385 5.12 51.35 30.65
N ARG A 386 6.13 51.99 31.28
CA ARG A 386 6.93 53.05 30.63
C ARG A 386 7.99 52.47 29.70
N SER A 387 8.59 51.34 30.05
CA SER A 387 9.59 50.64 29.20
C SER A 387 9.01 50.23 27.85
N PHE A 388 7.72 49.86 27.82
CA PHE A 388 6.99 49.54 26.58
C PHE A 388 6.56 50.80 25.80
N SER A 389 6.16 51.89 26.46
CA SER A 389 5.83 53.16 25.79
C SER A 389 7.05 53.89 25.24
N ASP A 390 8.21 53.75 25.88
CA ASP A 390 9.48 54.37 25.45
C ASP A 390 10.10 53.66 24.23
N MET A 391 9.55 52.52 23.79
CA MET A 391 9.89 51.91 22.49
C MET A 391 9.44 52.77 21.29
N ASP A 392 8.62 53.80 21.52
CA ASP A 392 8.19 54.79 20.53
C ASP A 392 9.17 55.99 20.41
N GLU A 393 10.18 56.08 21.31
CA GLU A 393 11.29 57.03 21.18
C GLU A 393 12.33 56.58 20.12
N LYS A 394 13.31 57.44 19.80
CA LYS A 394 14.22 57.32 18.64
C LYS A 394 15.26 56.17 18.72
N SER A 395 15.23 55.29 19.73
CA SER A 395 16.19 54.19 19.86
C SER A 395 15.83 53.02 18.94
N TYR A 396 16.72 52.71 18.00
CA TYR A 396 16.65 51.52 17.17
C TYR A 396 18.05 50.90 17.06
N ASP A 397 18.11 49.58 16.96
CA ASP A 397 19.34 48.86 16.68
C ASP A 397 19.18 48.03 15.41
N VAL A 398 20.20 48.07 14.56
CA VAL A 398 20.28 47.33 13.31
C VAL A 398 21.61 46.60 13.31
N LYS A 399 21.58 45.29 13.16
CA LYS A 399 22.77 44.45 13.02
C LYS A 399 22.61 43.57 11.80
N ALA A 400 23.44 43.79 10.79
CA ALA A 400 23.53 42.91 9.64
C ALA A 400 24.93 42.32 9.57
N GLY A 401 25.05 41.08 9.10
CA GLY A 401 26.35 40.43 8.98
C GLY A 401 26.30 39.15 8.16
N ILE A 402 27.48 38.59 7.94
CA ILE A 402 27.68 37.30 7.30
C ILE A 402 28.32 36.39 8.36
N TYR A 403 27.79 35.19 8.51
CA TYR A 403 28.37 34.13 9.32
C TYR A 403 28.91 33.04 8.39
N LEU A 404 30.18 32.67 8.53
CA LEU A 404 30.82 31.62 7.74
C LEU A 404 31.43 30.56 8.67
N GLU A 405 31.02 29.32 8.49
CA GLU A 405 31.54 28.16 9.19
C GLU A 405 32.04 27.13 8.17
N TYR A 406 33.35 26.87 8.21
CA TYR A 406 34.04 25.98 7.27
C TYR A 406 34.58 24.75 8.00
N PRO A 407 33.93 23.57 7.89
CA PRO A 407 34.43 22.34 8.50
C PRO A 407 35.66 21.83 7.73
N LEU A 408 36.85 21.95 8.33
CA LEU A 408 38.13 21.61 7.66
C LEU A 408 38.21 20.15 7.18
N THR A 409 37.75 19.21 8.01
CA THR A 409 37.83 17.77 7.70
C THR A 409 36.52 17.22 7.14
N ASN A 410 35.37 17.73 7.63
CA ASN A 410 34.00 17.35 7.30
C ASN A 410 33.80 15.84 7.06
N ARG A 411 34.43 14.98 7.90
CA ARG A 411 34.50 13.53 7.65
C ARG A 411 33.12 12.90 7.67
N GLN A 412 32.24 13.35 8.57
CA GLN A 412 30.87 12.87 8.66
C GLN A 412 30.09 13.11 7.37
N ALA A 413 30.04 14.34 6.85
CA ALA A 413 29.27 14.63 5.63
C ALA A 413 29.87 13.94 4.40
N ARG A 414 31.21 13.83 4.30
CA ARG A 414 31.88 13.06 3.23
C ARG A 414 31.48 11.59 3.26
N SER A 415 31.47 10.98 4.44
CA SER A 415 31.05 9.58 4.60
C SER A 415 29.55 9.39 4.32
N GLN A 416 28.69 10.31 4.76
CA GLN A 416 27.25 10.25 4.47
C GLN A 416 26.97 10.40 2.97
N TYR A 417 27.64 11.34 2.29
CA TYR A 417 27.53 11.50 0.84
C TYR A 417 27.99 10.23 0.11
N GLN A 418 29.17 9.70 0.45
CA GLN A 418 29.67 8.47 -0.17
C GLN A 418 28.73 7.28 0.07
N ALA A 419 28.18 7.14 1.28
CA ALA A 419 27.22 6.09 1.59
C ALA A 419 25.94 6.25 0.76
N SER A 420 25.34 7.45 0.71
CA SER A 420 24.13 7.70 -0.07
C SER A 420 24.32 7.47 -1.57
N LEU A 421 25.49 7.84 -2.12
CA LEU A 421 25.83 7.61 -3.53
C LEU A 421 25.91 6.12 -3.84
N LEU A 422 26.61 5.35 -3.00
CA LEU A 422 26.71 3.90 -3.15
C LEU A 422 25.36 3.22 -2.95
N SER A 423 24.52 3.69 -2.02
CA SER A 423 23.17 3.18 -1.82
C SER A 423 22.25 3.46 -3.01
N HIS A 424 22.37 4.63 -3.66
CA HIS A 424 21.64 4.94 -4.88
C HIS A 424 22.08 4.04 -6.06
N LEU A 425 23.38 3.91 -6.30
CA LEU A 425 23.92 2.98 -7.32
C LEU A 425 23.51 1.52 -7.05
N GLN A 426 23.50 1.11 -5.78
CA GLN A 426 23.01 -0.22 -5.39
C GLN A 426 21.52 -0.39 -5.73
N ALA A 427 20.69 0.64 -5.52
CA ALA A 427 19.27 0.60 -5.85
C ALA A 427 19.04 0.54 -7.37
N GLU A 428 19.85 1.23 -8.18
CA GLU A 428 19.81 1.14 -9.65
C GLU A 428 20.14 -0.28 -10.13
N GLU A 429 21.22 -0.88 -9.64
CA GLU A 429 21.58 -2.26 -9.98
C GLU A 429 20.51 -3.28 -9.51
N ALA A 430 19.91 -3.03 -8.34
CA ALA A 430 18.81 -3.85 -7.85
C ALA A 430 17.55 -3.75 -8.73
N LEU A 431 17.25 -2.55 -9.26
CA LEU A 431 16.17 -2.34 -10.22
C LEU A 431 16.44 -3.08 -11.54
N GLU A 432 17.66 -3.02 -12.07
CA GLU A 432 18.01 -3.75 -13.30
C GLU A 432 17.96 -5.27 -13.12
N ASN A 433 18.43 -5.77 -11.98
CA ASN A 433 18.25 -7.18 -11.64
C ASN A 433 16.77 -7.55 -11.51
N LEU A 434 15.94 -6.69 -10.93
CA LEU A 434 14.50 -6.90 -10.86
C LEU A 434 13.86 -6.93 -12.24
N ASN A 435 14.23 -6.04 -13.17
CA ASN A 435 13.76 -6.07 -14.57
C ASN A 435 14.02 -7.44 -15.22
N GLN A 436 15.20 -8.01 -15.00
CA GLN A 436 15.57 -9.34 -15.50
C GLN A 436 14.72 -10.45 -14.86
N LEU A 437 14.55 -10.42 -13.53
CA LEU A 437 13.71 -11.39 -12.82
C LEU A 437 12.27 -11.34 -13.29
N VAL A 438 11.70 -10.15 -13.45
CA VAL A 438 10.34 -9.95 -13.97
C VAL A 438 10.20 -10.53 -15.38
N SER A 439 11.18 -10.29 -16.24
CA SER A 439 11.19 -10.84 -17.60
C SER A 439 11.23 -12.37 -17.61
N VAL A 440 12.00 -12.98 -16.70
CA VAL A 440 12.07 -14.45 -16.57
C VAL A 440 10.76 -15.01 -16.01
N ASP A 441 10.20 -14.41 -14.96
CA ASP A 441 8.94 -14.84 -14.35
C ASP A 441 7.81 -14.93 -15.39
N VAL A 442 7.65 -13.89 -16.21
CA VAL A 442 6.61 -13.82 -17.25
C VAL A 442 6.84 -14.87 -18.33
N ARG A 443 8.09 -15.06 -18.78
CA ARG A 443 8.42 -16.09 -19.79
C ARG A 443 8.16 -17.50 -19.25
N VAL A 444 8.47 -17.77 -17.99
CA VAL A 444 8.18 -19.06 -17.35
C VAL A 444 6.67 -19.28 -17.23
N ALA A 445 5.92 -18.27 -16.80
CA ALA A 445 4.46 -18.34 -16.73
C ALA A 445 3.82 -18.56 -18.11
N TYR A 446 4.32 -17.89 -19.15
CA TYR A 446 3.88 -18.08 -20.52
C TYR A 446 4.07 -19.52 -21.02
N ILE A 447 5.25 -20.11 -20.75
CA ILE A 447 5.53 -21.51 -21.06
C ILE A 447 4.56 -22.43 -20.32
N GLU A 448 4.30 -22.15 -19.05
CA GLU A 448 3.39 -22.94 -18.21
C GLU A 448 1.94 -22.90 -18.72
N VAL A 449 1.46 -21.73 -19.17
CA VAL A 449 0.12 -21.61 -19.78
C VAL A 449 0.02 -22.45 -21.05
N ASN A 450 1.02 -22.37 -21.94
CA ASN A 450 1.04 -23.18 -23.17
C ASN A 450 1.10 -24.67 -22.87
N ARG A 451 1.96 -25.08 -21.93
CA ARG A 451 2.08 -26.47 -21.47
C ARG A 451 0.75 -26.99 -20.89
N ALA A 452 0.10 -26.20 -20.04
CA ALA A 452 -1.19 -26.56 -19.45
C ALA A 452 -2.29 -26.67 -20.52
N LYS A 453 -2.29 -25.79 -21.53
CA LYS A 453 -3.22 -25.83 -22.67
C LYS A 453 -3.06 -27.12 -23.48
N GLU A 454 -1.83 -27.50 -23.81
CA GLU A 454 -1.54 -28.76 -24.53
C GLU A 454 -1.92 -29.99 -23.70
N GLN A 455 -1.72 -29.94 -22.38
CA GLN A 455 -2.05 -31.03 -21.47
C GLN A 455 -3.56 -31.33 -21.43
N ILE A 456 -4.43 -30.34 -21.67
CA ILE A 456 -5.89 -30.57 -21.76
C ILE A 456 -6.21 -31.56 -22.88
N ALA A 457 -5.68 -31.35 -24.08
CA ALA A 457 -5.92 -32.23 -25.22
C ALA A 457 -5.38 -33.65 -24.99
N ALA A 458 -4.18 -33.77 -24.41
CA ALA A 458 -3.57 -35.06 -24.11
C ALA A 458 -4.34 -35.86 -23.04
N THR A 459 -4.80 -35.18 -21.99
CA THR A 459 -5.58 -35.82 -20.91
C THR A 459 -6.99 -36.19 -21.36
N ALA A 460 -7.64 -35.38 -22.19
CA ALA A 460 -8.92 -35.70 -22.81
C ALA A 460 -8.82 -36.94 -23.72
N ALA A 461 -7.80 -37.03 -24.56
CA ALA A 461 -7.55 -38.22 -25.39
C ALA A 461 -7.29 -39.46 -24.53
N THR A 462 -6.49 -39.32 -23.46
CA THR A 462 -6.23 -40.42 -22.51
C THR A 462 -7.54 -40.91 -21.87
N ARG A 463 -8.39 -40.01 -21.38
CA ARG A 463 -9.70 -40.38 -20.80
C ARG A 463 -10.56 -41.13 -21.80
N ALA A 464 -10.65 -40.66 -23.05
CA ALA A 464 -11.42 -41.33 -24.10
C ALA A 464 -10.93 -42.76 -24.37
N PHE A 465 -9.61 -42.99 -24.42
CA PHE A 465 -9.06 -44.34 -24.60
C PHE A 465 -9.27 -45.24 -23.37
N GLN A 466 -9.16 -44.70 -22.16
CA GLN A 466 -9.43 -45.47 -20.94
C GLN A 466 -10.92 -45.82 -20.80
N GLU A 467 -11.80 -44.95 -21.27
CA GLU A 467 -13.25 -45.19 -21.31
C GLU A 467 -13.59 -46.37 -22.24
N GLU A 468 -13.01 -46.38 -23.43
CA GLU A 468 -13.15 -47.49 -24.37
C GLU A 468 -12.54 -48.80 -23.82
N LYS A 469 -11.36 -48.74 -23.21
CA LYS A 469 -10.71 -49.89 -22.56
C LYS A 469 -11.60 -50.47 -21.46
N ALA A 470 -12.15 -49.63 -20.59
CA ALA A 470 -13.06 -50.06 -19.52
C ALA A 470 -14.33 -50.72 -20.09
N ARG A 471 -14.89 -50.17 -21.17
CA ARG A 471 -16.04 -50.75 -21.88
C ARG A 471 -15.73 -52.13 -22.44
N ILE A 472 -14.59 -52.28 -23.12
CA ILE A 472 -14.15 -53.55 -23.71
C ILE A 472 -13.90 -54.61 -22.63
N GLU A 473 -13.20 -54.26 -21.55
CA GLU A 473 -12.91 -55.21 -20.47
C GLU A 473 -14.18 -55.64 -19.73
N ALA A 474 -15.11 -54.72 -19.47
CA ALA A 474 -16.42 -55.08 -18.91
C ALA A 474 -17.21 -56.04 -19.83
N GLY A 475 -17.15 -55.82 -21.15
CA GLY A 475 -17.76 -56.72 -22.13
C GLY A 475 -17.12 -58.11 -22.14
N LYS A 476 -15.79 -58.20 -22.12
CA LYS A 476 -15.05 -59.47 -22.06
C LYS A 476 -15.33 -60.24 -20.77
N PHE A 477 -15.44 -59.54 -19.64
CA PHE A 477 -15.73 -60.15 -18.34
C PHE A 477 -17.09 -60.85 -18.33
N ARG A 478 -18.13 -60.21 -18.88
CA ARG A 478 -19.49 -60.79 -19.00
C ARG A 478 -19.55 -62.08 -19.82
N VAL A 479 -18.58 -62.32 -20.69
CA VAL A 479 -18.47 -63.54 -21.51
C VAL A 479 -17.34 -64.48 -21.04
N GLY A 480 -16.76 -64.24 -19.87
CA GLY A 480 -15.71 -65.10 -19.28
C GLY A 480 -14.31 -64.96 -19.87
N LYS A 481 -14.08 -63.94 -20.67
CA LYS A 481 -12.80 -63.71 -21.36
C LYS A 481 -11.91 -62.68 -20.64
N SER A 482 -12.31 -62.22 -19.46
CA SER A 482 -11.54 -61.30 -18.61
C SER A 482 -11.78 -61.64 -17.13
N THR A 483 -11.03 -61.04 -16.23
CA THR A 483 -11.10 -61.27 -14.78
C THR A 483 -11.62 -60.03 -14.06
N SER A 484 -12.16 -60.18 -12.83
CA SER A 484 -12.65 -59.02 -12.08
C SER A 484 -11.53 -58.01 -11.80
N LEU A 485 -10.30 -58.51 -11.61
CA LEU A 485 -9.10 -57.70 -11.42
C LEU A 485 -8.83 -56.79 -12.63
N LEU A 486 -8.95 -57.30 -13.86
CA LEU A 486 -8.70 -56.51 -15.08
C LEU A 486 -9.78 -55.44 -15.29
N VAL A 487 -11.04 -55.77 -14.99
CA VAL A 487 -12.14 -54.79 -15.03
C VAL A 487 -11.93 -53.70 -13.97
N ALA A 488 -11.62 -54.10 -12.74
CA ALA A 488 -11.34 -53.17 -11.65
C ALA A 488 -10.15 -52.27 -11.97
N GLN A 489 -9.08 -52.81 -12.55
CA GLN A 489 -7.93 -52.03 -13.02
C GLN A 489 -8.33 -51.04 -14.11
N ALA A 490 -9.07 -51.46 -15.15
CA ALA A 490 -9.53 -50.56 -16.20
C ALA A 490 -10.44 -49.44 -15.66
N GLN A 491 -11.30 -49.74 -14.69
CA GLN A 491 -12.13 -48.74 -14.01
C GLN A 491 -11.30 -47.77 -13.15
N ARG A 492 -10.25 -48.24 -12.48
CA ARG A 492 -9.31 -47.38 -11.73
C ARG A 492 -8.51 -46.47 -12.67
N ASP A 493 -8.04 -46.99 -13.80
CA ASP A 493 -7.35 -46.22 -14.83
C ASP A 493 -8.29 -45.12 -15.39
N LEU A 494 -9.54 -45.46 -15.69
CA LEU A 494 -10.56 -44.51 -16.14
C LEU A 494 -10.85 -43.44 -15.08
N LEU A 495 -11.07 -43.84 -13.82
CA LEU A 495 -11.27 -42.92 -12.70
C LEU A 495 -10.12 -41.91 -12.60
N SER A 496 -8.88 -42.40 -12.62
CA SER A 496 -7.70 -41.54 -12.57
C SER A 496 -7.62 -40.60 -13.77
N SER A 497 -7.92 -41.07 -14.98
CA SER A 497 -7.89 -40.24 -16.19
C SER A 497 -8.95 -39.13 -16.19
N ARG A 498 -10.16 -39.40 -15.69
CA ARG A 498 -11.23 -38.39 -15.53
C ARG A 498 -10.80 -37.28 -14.56
N ILE A 499 -10.21 -37.65 -13.42
CA ILE A 499 -9.67 -36.67 -12.47
C ILE A 499 -8.54 -35.85 -13.11
N SER A 500 -7.64 -36.50 -13.86
CA SER A 500 -6.53 -35.81 -14.53
C SER A 500 -6.98 -34.81 -15.61
N GLU A 501 -8.02 -35.12 -16.38
CA GLU A 501 -8.58 -34.22 -17.41
C GLU A 501 -9.14 -32.92 -16.81
N ILE A 502 -9.93 -33.05 -15.72
CA ILE A 502 -10.51 -31.87 -15.06
C ILE A 502 -9.42 -31.07 -14.34
N LYS A 503 -8.43 -31.75 -13.72
CA LYS A 503 -7.25 -31.08 -13.17
C LYS A 503 -6.48 -30.30 -14.24
N ALA A 504 -6.27 -30.86 -15.43
CA ALA A 504 -5.58 -30.16 -16.51
C ALA A 504 -6.33 -28.87 -16.92
N THR A 505 -7.66 -28.93 -16.98
CA THR A 505 -8.49 -27.76 -17.27
C THR A 505 -8.36 -26.67 -16.21
N ILE A 506 -8.45 -27.04 -14.93
CA ILE A 506 -8.32 -26.09 -13.81
C ILE A 506 -6.90 -25.53 -13.71
N ASN A 507 -5.87 -26.35 -13.94
CA ASN A 507 -4.48 -25.91 -13.95
C ASN A 507 -4.21 -24.89 -15.07
N TYR A 508 -4.82 -25.04 -16.24
CA TYR A 508 -4.73 -24.03 -17.30
C TYR A 508 -5.34 -22.69 -16.88
N ILE A 509 -6.50 -22.70 -16.21
CA ILE A 509 -7.13 -21.49 -15.69
C ILE A 509 -6.24 -20.83 -14.62
N ILE A 510 -5.70 -21.62 -13.68
CA ILE A 510 -4.77 -21.12 -12.64
C ILE A 510 -3.49 -20.56 -13.27
N ALA A 511 -2.93 -21.22 -14.28
CA ALA A 511 -1.75 -20.73 -15.00
C ALA A 511 -2.01 -19.37 -15.68
N LEU A 512 -3.20 -19.17 -16.27
CA LEU A 512 -3.60 -17.88 -16.84
C LEU A 512 -3.72 -16.79 -15.76
N ILE A 513 -4.33 -17.12 -14.62
CA ILE A 513 -4.46 -16.20 -13.49
C ILE A 513 -3.08 -15.76 -13.01
N GLU A 514 -2.16 -16.71 -12.86
CA GLU A 514 -0.80 -16.47 -12.40
C GLU A 514 0.01 -15.64 -13.41
N MET A 515 -0.11 -15.92 -14.71
CA MET A 515 0.54 -15.11 -15.74
C MET A 515 0.05 -13.66 -15.69
N PHE A 516 -1.26 -13.44 -15.61
CA PHE A 516 -1.83 -12.08 -15.51
C PHE A 516 -1.44 -11.38 -14.20
N ARG A 517 -1.28 -12.11 -13.10
CA ARG A 517 -0.77 -11.58 -11.82
C ARG A 517 0.69 -11.14 -11.95
N LEU A 518 1.53 -11.95 -12.60
CA LEU A 518 2.96 -11.65 -12.83
C LEU A 518 3.17 -10.51 -13.83
N GLU A 519 2.24 -10.31 -14.77
CA GLU A 519 2.17 -9.13 -15.64
C GLU A 519 1.77 -7.84 -14.89
N GLY A 520 1.11 -7.93 -13.73
CA GLY A 520 0.49 -6.77 -13.08
C GLY A 520 -0.82 -6.31 -13.74
N SER A 521 -1.41 -7.15 -14.60
CA SER A 521 -2.57 -6.84 -15.45
C SER A 521 -3.88 -7.48 -14.97
N LEU A 522 -3.84 -8.36 -13.96
CA LEU A 522 -4.98 -9.16 -13.51
C LEU A 522 -6.17 -8.28 -13.10
N LEU A 523 -5.94 -7.24 -12.30
CA LEU A 523 -7.00 -6.34 -11.86
C LEU A 523 -7.69 -5.65 -13.04
N GLN A 524 -6.91 -5.17 -14.02
CA GLN A 524 -7.44 -4.50 -15.21
C GLN A 524 -8.26 -5.46 -16.08
N ARG A 525 -7.79 -6.71 -16.25
CA ARG A 525 -8.52 -7.77 -16.98
C ARG A 525 -9.82 -8.18 -16.29
N ARG A 526 -9.94 -7.95 -14.98
CA ARG A 526 -11.16 -8.15 -14.20
C ARG A 526 -12.00 -6.87 -14.06
N GLY A 527 -11.61 -5.79 -14.75
CA GLY A 527 -12.30 -4.50 -14.70
C GLY A 527 -12.25 -3.87 -13.31
N ILE A 528 -11.19 -4.07 -12.55
CA ILE A 528 -10.99 -3.49 -11.22
C ILE A 528 -9.95 -2.38 -11.33
N THR A 529 -10.32 -1.17 -10.91
CA THR A 529 -9.36 -0.07 -10.76
C THR A 529 -8.71 -0.13 -9.40
N ALA A 530 -7.39 0.06 -9.34
CA ALA A 530 -6.63 0.22 -8.11
C ALA A 530 -5.75 1.47 -8.21
N PRO A 531 -5.34 2.08 -7.08
CA PRO A 531 -4.36 3.17 -7.10
C PRO A 531 -3.04 2.74 -7.76
N GLY A 532 -2.24 3.71 -8.23
CA GLY A 532 -1.01 3.42 -8.98
C GLY A 532 -1.26 2.86 -10.39
N LEU A 533 -2.30 3.33 -11.09
CA LEU A 533 -2.63 2.85 -12.45
C LEU A 533 -1.83 3.52 -13.57
N THR A 534 -1.27 4.71 -13.32
CA THR A 534 -0.38 5.38 -14.26
C THR A 534 1.06 4.95 -13.96
N PRO A 535 1.74 4.26 -14.89
CA PRO A 535 3.18 4.12 -14.83
C PRO A 535 3.77 5.52 -14.77
N GLU A 536 4.74 5.77 -13.88
CA GLU A 536 5.48 7.01 -13.97
C GLU A 536 6.17 7.04 -15.35
N ARG A 537 5.95 8.14 -16.08
CA ARG A 537 6.49 8.29 -17.42
C ARG A 537 8.01 8.41 -17.31
N TRP A 538 8.69 7.49 -17.98
CA TRP A 538 10.11 7.48 -18.27
C TRP A 538 10.53 8.67 -19.14
#